data_AF-A0A0S7ZJ80-F1
#
_entry.id   AF-A0A0S7ZJ80-F1
#
_cell.length_a   1.000
_cell.length_b   1.000
_cell.length_c   1.000
_cell.angle_alpha   90.00
_cell.angle_beta   90.00
_cell.angle_gamma   90.00
#
_symmetry.space_group_name_H-M   'P 1'
#
loop_
_entity.id
_entity.type
_entity.pdbx_description
1 polymer ?
#
loop_
_entity_poly.entity_id
_entity_poly.type
_entity_poly.pdbx_seq_one_letter_code
_entity_poly.pdbx_strand_id
1 'polypeptide(L)'
;MIRIVTLSNKPDYLQDCLEYVRCQDRPAEHYVITDNCVDWGDRFPPSAWLNDQWERAAADDYVCWLSDDDYMMPEFTARLAGYLDEHPEYMAVYGNARHVLYERGRGIVKFIRFLGEGVYSSTRLPMGQIDGAQMMIRRSALDVIERPWQPEELDHARVCDGILLNKIAVRHGIYPIGGDPVIEFRTTPDSAHTYMDGDTYRKRDWRHVAA
;
A
#
# COMPACT_ATOMS: atom_id res chain seq x y z
N MET A 1 -2.65 -16.78 -8.20
CA MET A 1 -1.27 -16.42 -7.80
C MET A 1 -1.32 -15.09 -7.02
N ILE A 2 -0.30 -14.70 -6.24
CA ILE A 2 -0.24 -13.38 -5.59
C ILE A 2 0.75 -12.49 -6.34
N ARG A 3 0.35 -11.27 -6.69
CA ARG A 3 1.20 -10.25 -7.31
C ARG A 3 1.32 -9.04 -6.40
N ILE A 4 2.55 -8.74 -6.00
CA ILE A 4 2.90 -7.55 -5.23
C ILE A 4 3.61 -6.58 -6.16
N VAL A 5 3.07 -5.37 -6.29
CA VAL A 5 3.72 -4.29 -7.03
C VAL A 5 4.38 -3.35 -6.04
N THR A 6 5.68 -3.12 -6.19
CA THR A 6 6.41 -2.10 -5.43
C THR A 6 6.85 -0.99 -6.35
N LEU A 7 6.51 0.23 -5.97
CA LEU A 7 7.03 1.43 -6.61
C LEU A 7 8.22 1.88 -5.79
N SER A 8 9.40 1.83 -6.40
CA SER A 8 10.66 2.12 -5.70
C SER A 8 11.29 3.42 -6.14
N ASN A 9 11.35 4.36 -5.21
CA ASN A 9 12.02 5.66 -5.35
C ASN A 9 13.00 5.95 -4.21
N LYS A 10 13.16 5.01 -3.26
CA LYS A 10 14.04 5.09 -2.08
C LYS A 10 14.98 3.88 -2.09
N PRO A 11 16.07 3.92 -2.88
CA PRO A 11 16.95 2.77 -3.10
C PRO A 11 17.54 2.20 -1.79
N ASP A 12 17.69 3.05 -0.77
CA ASP A 12 18.20 2.67 0.54
C ASP A 12 17.26 1.74 1.33
N TYR A 13 15.98 1.62 0.95
CA TYR A 13 15.03 0.72 1.62
C TYR A 13 14.63 -0.47 0.74
N LEU A 14 14.91 -0.41 -0.57
CA LEU A 14 14.50 -1.43 -1.53
C LEU A 14 15.03 -2.83 -1.17
N GLN A 15 16.27 -2.95 -0.71
CA GLN A 15 16.83 -4.26 -0.34
C GLN A 15 16.02 -4.93 0.78
N ASP A 16 15.64 -4.16 1.79
CA ASP A 16 14.84 -4.64 2.91
C ASP A 16 13.45 -5.05 2.40
N CYS A 17 12.81 -4.22 1.56
CA CYS A 17 11.52 -4.52 0.93
C CYS A 17 11.54 -5.82 0.11
N LEU A 18 12.58 -6.03 -0.71
CA LEU A 18 12.76 -7.25 -1.51
C LEU A 18 12.83 -8.50 -0.61
N GLU A 19 13.55 -8.40 0.51
CA GLU A 19 13.67 -9.52 1.45
C GLU A 19 12.32 -9.84 2.10
N TYR A 20 11.55 -8.82 2.50
CA TYR A 20 10.23 -9.02 3.12
C TYR A 20 9.25 -9.73 2.20
N VAL A 21 9.29 -9.46 0.90
CA VAL A 21 8.45 -10.17 -0.08
C VAL A 21 8.96 -11.59 -0.35
N ARG A 22 10.27 -11.82 -0.34
CA ARG A 22 10.86 -13.17 -0.54
C ARG A 22 10.60 -14.11 0.64
N CYS A 23 10.55 -13.58 1.85
CA CYS A 23 10.34 -14.35 3.08
C CYS A 23 8.86 -14.59 3.41
N GLN A 24 7.94 -14.33 2.47
CA GLN A 24 6.53 -14.53 2.67
C GLN A 24 6.16 -16.01 2.82
N ASP A 25 5.31 -16.33 3.80
CA ASP A 25 4.82 -17.69 4.06
C ASP A 25 4.06 -18.29 2.87
N ARG A 26 3.42 -17.44 2.06
CA ARG A 26 2.84 -17.83 0.77
C ARG A 26 3.59 -17.10 -0.36
N PRO A 27 4.21 -17.83 -1.31
CA PRO A 27 4.97 -17.21 -2.38
C PRO A 27 4.15 -16.22 -3.20
N ALA A 28 4.78 -15.10 -3.55
CA ALA A 28 4.23 -14.07 -4.40
C ALA A 28 5.20 -13.68 -5.52
N GLU A 29 4.66 -13.27 -6.67
CA GLU A 29 5.43 -12.57 -7.68
C GLU A 29 5.63 -11.11 -7.25
N HIS A 30 6.88 -10.64 -7.28
CA HIS A 30 7.23 -9.28 -6.93
C HIS A 30 7.63 -8.49 -8.16
N TYR A 31 6.87 -7.44 -8.47
CA TYR A 31 7.16 -6.52 -9.55
C TYR A 31 7.64 -5.21 -8.96
N VAL A 32 8.95 -4.98 -9.03
CA VAL A 32 9.55 -3.71 -8.62
C VAL A 32 9.61 -2.79 -9.84
N ILE A 33 9.00 -1.63 -9.69
CA ILE A 33 8.91 -0.60 -10.71
C ILE A 33 9.68 0.61 -10.18
N THR A 34 10.64 1.08 -10.97
CA THR A 34 11.36 2.31 -10.71
C THR A 34 11.23 3.21 -11.93
N ASP A 35 10.90 4.47 -11.71
CA ASP A 35 10.98 5.53 -12.71
C ASP A 35 12.27 6.37 -12.53
N ASN A 36 13.14 5.98 -11.58
CA ASN A 36 14.31 6.71 -11.12
C ASN A 36 14.01 8.18 -10.71
N CYS A 37 12.75 8.52 -10.45
CA CYS A 37 12.33 9.85 -10.06
C CYS A 37 12.12 9.89 -8.54
N VAL A 38 12.95 10.68 -7.87
CA VAL A 38 12.80 10.92 -6.43
C VAL A 38 11.65 11.90 -6.16
N ASP A 39 11.34 12.77 -7.13
CA ASP A 39 10.28 13.78 -7.05
C ASP A 39 9.12 13.45 -8.01
N TRP A 40 7.96 13.15 -7.43
CA TRP A 40 6.72 12.82 -8.14
C TRP A 40 6.09 14.02 -8.87
N GLY A 41 6.61 15.24 -8.66
CA GLY A 41 6.01 16.47 -9.18
C GLY A 41 5.89 16.55 -10.70
N ASP A 42 6.78 15.89 -11.45
CA ASP A 42 7.00 16.25 -12.87
C ASP A 42 6.98 15.10 -13.89
N ARG A 43 6.97 13.81 -13.48
CA ARG A 43 7.42 12.72 -14.39
C ARG A 43 6.61 11.41 -14.39
N PHE A 44 5.28 11.53 -14.47
CA PHE A 44 4.31 10.42 -14.56
C PHE A 44 3.96 9.84 -13.18
N PRO A 45 2.66 9.62 -12.88
CA PRO A 45 2.29 9.16 -11.56
C PRO A 45 2.52 7.65 -11.38
N PRO A 46 2.88 7.22 -10.16
CA PRO A 46 3.18 5.83 -9.84
C PRO A 46 2.03 4.88 -10.18
N SER A 47 0.81 5.38 -10.08
CA SER A 47 -0.45 4.69 -10.32
C SER A 47 -0.59 4.11 -11.72
N ALA A 48 0.01 4.73 -12.75
CA ALA A 48 -0.09 4.21 -14.12
C ALA A 48 0.61 2.86 -14.27
N TRP A 49 1.77 2.71 -13.64
CA TRP A 49 2.51 1.46 -13.63
C TRP A 49 1.79 0.36 -12.84
N LEU A 50 1.17 0.73 -11.72
CA LEU A 50 0.34 -0.18 -10.95
C LEU A 50 -0.86 -0.66 -11.77
N ASN A 51 -1.56 0.24 -12.46
CA ASN A 51 -2.67 -0.10 -13.35
C ASN A 51 -2.24 -1.06 -14.47
N ASP A 52 -1.08 -0.85 -15.11
CA ASP A 52 -0.53 -1.75 -16.14
C ASP A 52 -0.18 -3.13 -15.56
N GLN A 53 0.53 -3.20 -14.43
CA GLN A 53 0.95 -4.49 -13.87
C GLN A 53 -0.21 -5.31 -13.32
N TRP A 54 -1.22 -4.64 -12.73
CA TRP A 54 -2.44 -5.32 -12.31
C TRP A 54 -3.27 -5.75 -13.50
N GLU A 55 -3.32 -5.01 -14.61
CA GLU A 55 -4.03 -5.43 -15.83
C GLU A 55 -3.50 -6.74 -16.40
N ARG A 56 -2.19 -6.97 -16.30
CA ARG A 56 -1.51 -8.20 -16.73
C ARG A 56 -1.71 -9.39 -15.78
N ALA A 57 -2.38 -9.22 -14.64
CA ALA A 57 -2.62 -10.31 -13.70
C ALA A 57 -3.83 -11.13 -14.16
N ALA A 58 -3.83 -12.44 -13.90
CA ALA A 58 -4.97 -13.29 -14.22
C ALA A 58 -6.16 -12.93 -13.31
N ALA A 59 -7.38 -13.18 -13.77
CA ALA A 59 -8.59 -12.78 -13.04
C ALA A 59 -8.74 -13.48 -11.66
N ASP A 60 -8.16 -14.67 -11.53
CA ASP A 60 -8.09 -15.48 -10.31
C ASP A 60 -6.88 -15.15 -9.43
N ASP A 61 -6.05 -14.18 -9.82
CA ASP A 61 -4.94 -13.71 -9.00
C ASP A 61 -5.39 -12.80 -7.87
N TYR A 62 -4.53 -12.70 -6.86
CA TYR A 62 -4.55 -11.68 -5.84
C TYR A 62 -3.55 -10.59 -6.20
N VAL A 63 -3.95 -9.32 -6.04
CA VAL A 63 -3.07 -8.17 -6.26
C VAL A 63 -2.99 -7.32 -5.00
N CYS A 64 -1.79 -6.78 -4.75
CA CYS A 64 -1.55 -5.76 -3.74
C CYS A 64 -0.41 -4.83 -4.16
N TRP A 65 -0.22 -3.77 -3.37
CA TRP A 65 0.86 -2.80 -3.53
C TRP A 65 1.67 -2.72 -2.24
N LEU A 66 2.94 -2.34 -2.35
CA LEU A 66 3.85 -2.14 -1.22
C LEU A 66 4.77 -0.95 -1.52
N SER A 67 4.85 0.04 -0.63
CA SER A 67 5.87 1.07 -0.70
C SER A 67 7.24 0.48 -0.36
N ASP A 68 8.30 0.95 -1.02
CA ASP A 68 9.65 0.42 -0.85
C ASP A 68 10.27 0.71 0.53
N ASP A 69 9.72 1.68 1.26
CA ASP A 69 10.03 1.95 2.66
C ASP A 69 9.12 1.26 3.65
N ASP A 70 8.17 0.41 3.28
CA ASP A 70 7.34 -0.30 4.27
C ASP A 70 7.86 -1.70 4.60
N TYR A 71 7.42 -2.23 5.73
CA TYR A 71 7.78 -3.57 6.20
C TYR A 71 6.56 -4.49 6.14
N MET A 72 6.59 -5.47 5.25
CA MET A 72 5.56 -6.51 5.15
C MET A 72 5.88 -7.65 6.12
N MET A 73 4.95 -8.00 7.01
CA MET A 73 5.16 -9.10 7.96
C MET A 73 5.24 -10.43 7.20
N PRO A 74 6.03 -11.42 7.65
CA PRO A 74 6.22 -12.70 6.94
C PRO A 74 4.92 -13.42 6.56
N GLU A 75 3.88 -13.27 7.39
CA GLU A 75 2.59 -13.91 7.24
C GLU A 75 1.57 -13.11 6.41
N PHE A 76 1.92 -11.92 5.89
CA PHE A 76 0.98 -11.01 5.20
C PHE A 76 0.21 -11.71 4.07
N THR A 77 0.95 -12.36 3.17
CA THR A 77 0.40 -13.04 2.01
C THR A 77 -0.46 -14.24 2.40
N ALA A 78 0.01 -15.07 3.34
CA ALA A 78 -0.72 -16.25 3.81
C ALA A 78 -2.03 -15.84 4.49
N ARG A 79 -2.01 -14.79 5.34
CA ARG A 79 -3.18 -14.33 6.06
C ARG A 79 -4.22 -13.69 5.16
N LEU A 80 -3.84 -12.72 4.33
CA LEU A 80 -4.82 -12.02 3.50
C LEU A 80 -5.36 -12.92 2.38
N ALA A 81 -4.49 -13.67 1.70
CA ALA A 81 -4.93 -14.58 0.64
C ALA A 81 -5.70 -15.77 1.22
N GLY A 82 -5.28 -16.30 2.37
CA GLY A 82 -5.99 -17.38 3.07
C GLY A 82 -7.40 -16.95 3.49
N TYR A 83 -7.54 -15.73 4.02
CA TYR A 83 -8.86 -15.20 4.36
C TYR A 83 -9.76 -15.03 3.13
N LEU A 84 -9.22 -14.55 2.00
CA LEU A 84 -9.97 -14.51 0.75
C LEU A 84 -10.34 -15.93 0.28
N ASP A 85 -9.43 -16.90 0.34
CA ASP A 85 -9.69 -18.30 -0.02
C ASP A 85 -10.85 -18.90 0.81
N GLU A 86 -10.90 -18.59 2.12
CA GLU A 86 -11.95 -19.03 3.05
C GLU A 86 -13.29 -18.30 2.85
N HIS A 87 -13.25 -17.07 2.32
CA HIS A 87 -14.39 -16.20 2.08
C HIS A 87 -14.51 -15.82 0.59
N PRO A 88 -14.95 -16.74 -0.28
CA PRO A 88 -15.03 -16.50 -1.72
C PRO A 88 -15.99 -15.35 -2.11
N GLU A 89 -16.91 -14.96 -1.23
CA GLU A 89 -17.79 -13.80 -1.40
C GLU A 89 -17.07 -12.45 -1.23
N TYR A 90 -15.90 -12.43 -0.61
CA TYR A 90 -15.12 -11.21 -0.42
C TYR A 90 -14.16 -10.98 -1.57
N MET A 91 -14.18 -9.76 -2.11
CA MET A 91 -13.34 -9.35 -3.23
C MET A 91 -12.11 -8.55 -2.79
N ALA A 92 -12.13 -7.99 -1.58
CA ALA A 92 -11.02 -7.24 -1.03
C ALA A 92 -11.01 -7.33 0.51
N VAL A 93 -9.82 -7.44 1.08
CA VAL A 93 -9.59 -7.51 2.51
C VAL A 93 -8.46 -6.58 2.93
N TYR A 94 -8.43 -6.22 4.20
CA TYR A 94 -7.30 -5.50 4.79
C TYR A 94 -6.92 -6.08 6.14
N GLY A 95 -5.64 -5.99 6.47
CA GLY A 95 -5.13 -6.35 7.78
C GLY A 95 -4.82 -5.12 8.62
N ASN A 96 -4.61 -5.36 9.91
CA ASN A 96 -4.13 -4.33 10.82
C ASN A 96 -2.72 -3.89 10.42
N ALA A 97 -2.36 -2.64 10.74
CA ALA A 97 -1.01 -2.14 10.60
C ALA A 97 -0.53 -1.45 11.86
N ARG A 98 0.79 -1.40 12.01
CA ARG A 98 1.45 -0.49 12.95
C ARG A 98 2.20 0.58 12.18
N HIS A 99 2.28 1.78 12.74
CA HIS A 99 3.01 2.89 12.14
C HIS A 99 4.17 3.25 13.05
N VAL A 100 5.38 3.31 12.49
CA VAL A 100 6.61 3.63 13.23
C VAL A 100 7.36 4.79 12.58
N LEU A 101 8.18 5.49 13.35
CA LEU A 101 9.32 6.26 12.85
C LEU A 101 10.47 5.29 12.64
N TYR A 102 11.11 5.33 11.48
CA TYR A 102 12.23 4.47 11.12
C TYR A 102 13.40 5.28 10.56
N GLU A 103 14.59 5.05 11.13
CA GLU A 103 15.84 5.62 10.61
C GLU A 103 16.91 4.54 10.49
N ARG A 104 17.16 4.05 9.26
CA ARG A 104 18.07 2.91 8.99
C ARG A 104 19.45 3.10 9.62
N GLY A 105 20.03 4.29 9.47
CA GLY A 105 21.37 4.61 9.97
C GLY A 105 21.50 4.69 11.49
N ARG A 106 20.39 4.88 12.21
CA ARG A 106 20.37 4.99 13.68
C ARG A 106 19.66 3.82 14.37
N GLY A 107 19.03 2.94 13.60
CA GLY A 107 18.22 1.84 14.13
C GLY A 107 17.03 2.30 14.97
N ILE A 108 16.57 3.55 14.79
CA ILE A 108 15.44 4.07 15.55
C ILE A 108 14.17 3.43 14.98
N VAL A 109 13.42 2.76 15.86
CA VAL A 109 12.05 2.32 15.62
C VAL A 109 11.19 2.86 16.76
N LYS A 110 10.39 3.89 16.49
CA LYS A 110 9.49 4.47 17.50
C LYS A 110 8.04 4.29 17.06
N PHE A 111 7.27 3.58 17.87
CA PHE A 111 5.84 3.39 17.63
C PHE A 111 5.08 4.72 17.64
N ILE A 112 4.24 4.93 16.62
CA ILE A 112 3.38 6.10 16.47
C ILE A 112 1.93 5.73 16.81
N ARG A 113 1.39 4.75 16.09
CA ARG A 113 -0.03 4.35 16.21
C ARG A 113 -0.29 2.97 15.63
N PHE A 114 -1.43 2.41 16.02
CA PHE A 114 -2.03 1.24 15.40
C PHE A 114 -3.14 1.68 14.44
N LEU A 115 -3.26 1.01 13.31
CA LEU A 115 -4.34 1.19 12.34
C LEU A 115 -5.06 -0.16 12.22
N GLY A 116 -6.28 -0.26 12.74
CA GLY A 116 -7.05 -1.51 12.72
C GLY A 116 -8.56 -1.29 12.81
N GLU A 117 -9.32 -2.36 13.02
CA GLU A 117 -10.79 -2.45 12.84
C GLU A 117 -11.62 -1.17 13.10
N GLY A 118 -12.61 -0.93 12.23
CA GLY A 118 -13.52 0.22 12.33
C GLY A 118 -13.16 1.41 11.44
N VAL A 119 -12.41 1.15 10.37
CA VAL A 119 -11.70 2.13 9.53
C VAL A 119 -12.58 2.75 8.43
N TYR A 120 -13.87 2.91 8.72
CA TYR A 120 -14.86 3.41 7.78
C TYR A 120 -15.48 4.72 8.23
N SER A 121 -15.64 5.64 7.29
CA SER A 121 -16.41 6.86 7.50
C SER A 121 -17.90 6.57 7.75
N SER A 122 -18.65 7.61 8.15
CA SER A 122 -20.11 7.54 8.23
C SER A 122 -20.79 7.19 6.89
N THR A 123 -20.08 7.35 5.77
CA THR A 123 -20.54 6.94 4.43
C THR A 123 -20.03 5.57 4.01
N ARG A 124 -19.44 4.80 4.93
CA ARG A 124 -18.83 3.48 4.68
C ARG A 124 -17.74 3.51 3.61
N LEU A 125 -17.00 4.61 3.54
CA LEU A 125 -15.83 4.75 2.68
C LEU A 125 -14.55 4.75 3.52
N PRO A 126 -13.44 4.17 3.03
CA PRO A 126 -12.16 4.20 3.73
C PRO A 126 -11.63 5.63 3.94
N MET A 127 -11.85 6.56 3.00
CA MET A 127 -11.45 7.99 3.11
C MET A 127 -10.04 8.25 3.68
N GLY A 128 -9.04 7.47 3.25
CA GLY A 128 -7.65 7.60 3.71
C GLY A 128 -7.39 7.09 5.14
N GLN A 129 -8.33 6.32 5.69
CA GLN A 129 -8.17 5.65 6.97
C GLN A 129 -7.52 4.25 6.80
N ILE A 130 -7.73 3.61 5.64
CA ILE A 130 -7.01 2.40 5.18
C ILE A 130 -5.98 2.85 4.15
N ASP A 131 -4.77 2.35 4.27
CA ASP A 131 -3.69 2.57 3.31
C ASP A 131 -3.62 1.40 2.31
N GLY A 132 -3.26 1.68 1.06
CA GLY A 132 -3.21 0.67 0.00
C GLY A 132 -2.37 -0.56 0.32
N ALA A 133 -1.28 -0.42 1.08
CA ALA A 133 -0.39 -1.56 1.39
C ALA A 133 -0.92 -2.49 2.51
N GLN A 134 -1.99 -2.09 3.21
CA GLN A 134 -2.71 -2.98 4.14
C GLN A 134 -3.58 -4.03 3.45
N MET A 135 -3.76 -3.93 2.13
CA MET A 135 -4.82 -4.63 1.43
C MET A 135 -4.36 -5.77 0.54
N MET A 136 -5.28 -6.69 0.29
CA MET A 136 -5.22 -7.63 -0.82
C MET A 136 -6.57 -7.68 -1.54
N ILE A 137 -6.52 -7.71 -2.87
CA ILE A 137 -7.70 -7.62 -3.73
C ILE A 137 -7.69 -8.83 -4.67
N ARG A 138 -8.85 -9.48 -4.85
CA ARG A 138 -9.07 -10.39 -5.98
C ARG A 138 -8.96 -9.57 -7.27
N ARG A 139 -8.09 -9.96 -8.20
CA ARG A 139 -7.89 -9.18 -9.42
C ARG A 139 -9.20 -8.96 -10.18
N SER A 140 -10.06 -9.97 -10.27
CA SER A 140 -11.41 -9.87 -10.87
C SER A 140 -12.33 -8.81 -10.24
N ALA A 141 -12.07 -8.36 -9.01
CA ALA A 141 -12.79 -7.24 -8.39
C ALA A 141 -12.71 -5.96 -9.25
N LEU A 142 -11.62 -5.80 -9.98
CA LEU A 142 -11.34 -4.61 -10.78
C LEU A 142 -12.03 -4.64 -12.15
N ASP A 143 -12.57 -5.78 -12.60
CA ASP A 143 -13.19 -5.93 -13.93
C ASP A 143 -14.51 -5.15 -14.06
N VAL A 144 -15.14 -4.82 -12.93
CA VAL A 144 -16.38 -4.02 -12.86
C VAL A 144 -16.12 -2.56 -12.44
N ILE A 145 -14.85 -2.19 -12.25
CA ILE A 145 -14.43 -0.84 -11.88
C ILE A 145 -13.86 -0.17 -13.13
N GLU A 146 -14.40 1.01 -13.47
CA GLU A 146 -13.92 1.79 -14.61
C GLU A 146 -12.44 2.18 -14.44
N ARG A 147 -11.68 2.02 -15.53
CA ARG A 147 -10.28 2.46 -15.60
C ARG A 147 -10.19 3.97 -15.80
N PRO A 148 -9.11 4.61 -15.32
CA PRO A 148 -8.00 3.98 -14.59
C PRO A 148 -8.40 3.64 -13.14
N TRP A 149 -7.91 2.53 -12.59
CA TRP A 149 -8.33 2.10 -11.24
C TRP A 149 -7.78 3.06 -10.19
N GLN A 150 -6.47 3.24 -10.18
CA GLN A 150 -5.82 4.39 -9.55
C GLN A 150 -5.73 5.54 -10.56
N PRO A 151 -5.96 6.80 -10.15
CA PRO A 151 -5.89 7.94 -11.05
C PRO A 151 -4.47 8.15 -11.60
N GLU A 152 -4.36 8.38 -12.91
CA GLU A 152 -3.09 8.57 -13.63
C GLU A 152 -2.74 10.05 -13.85
N GLU A 153 -3.38 10.94 -13.11
CA GLU A 153 -3.10 12.38 -13.11
C GLU A 153 -2.22 12.73 -11.90
N LEU A 154 -1.23 13.61 -12.09
CA LEU A 154 -0.28 14.00 -11.05
C LEU A 154 -0.97 14.60 -9.82
N ASP A 155 -2.01 15.41 -10.02
CA ASP A 155 -2.79 16.05 -8.94
C ASP A 155 -3.45 15.02 -8.01
N HIS A 156 -3.73 13.83 -8.53
CA HIS A 156 -4.41 12.76 -7.81
C HIS A 156 -3.46 11.67 -7.29
N ALA A 157 -2.17 11.69 -7.67
CA ALA A 157 -1.18 10.71 -7.26
C ALA A 157 -1.03 10.60 -5.72
N ARG A 158 -1.36 11.66 -4.99
CA ARG A 158 -1.19 11.77 -3.52
C ARG A 158 -2.28 11.07 -2.71
N VAL A 159 -3.37 10.70 -3.37
CA VAL A 159 -4.53 10.02 -2.77
C VAL A 159 -4.99 8.88 -3.68
N CYS A 160 -4.08 8.36 -4.51
CA CYS A 160 -4.39 7.43 -5.58
C CYS A 160 -4.93 6.11 -5.03
N ASP A 161 -4.35 5.63 -3.93
CA ASP A 161 -4.84 4.49 -3.18
C ASP A 161 -6.23 4.77 -2.62
N GLY A 162 -6.43 5.88 -1.90
CA GLY A 162 -7.73 6.26 -1.34
C GLY A 162 -8.85 6.34 -2.37
N ILE A 163 -8.57 6.83 -3.58
CA ILE A 163 -9.53 6.85 -4.70
C ILE A 163 -9.87 5.43 -5.15
N LEU A 164 -8.87 4.57 -5.35
CA LEU A 164 -9.09 3.16 -5.67
C LEU A 164 -9.90 2.45 -4.56
N LEU A 165 -9.53 2.65 -3.30
CA LEU A 165 -10.17 2.02 -2.15
C LEU A 165 -11.64 2.43 -2.04
N ASN A 166 -11.97 3.69 -2.33
CA ASN A 166 -13.36 4.14 -2.40
C ASN A 166 -14.12 3.42 -3.52
N LYS A 167 -13.53 3.25 -4.72
CA LYS A 167 -14.16 2.53 -5.83
C LYS A 167 -14.44 1.06 -5.46
N ILE A 168 -13.48 0.40 -4.84
CA ILE A 168 -13.62 -1.00 -4.38
C ILE A 168 -14.69 -1.09 -3.30
N ALA A 169 -14.65 -0.22 -2.28
CA ALA A 169 -15.60 -0.22 -1.18
C ALA A 169 -17.05 -0.04 -1.65
N VAL A 170 -17.29 0.84 -2.63
CA VAL A 170 -18.62 1.07 -3.22
C VAL A 170 -19.15 -0.18 -3.94
N ARG A 171 -18.28 -0.94 -4.61
CA ARG A 171 -18.69 -2.10 -5.41
C ARG A 171 -18.77 -3.40 -4.61
N HIS A 172 -17.82 -3.62 -3.71
CA HIS A 172 -17.60 -4.92 -3.09
C HIS A 172 -17.49 -4.89 -1.56
N GLY A 173 -17.30 -3.71 -0.96
CA GLY A 173 -16.82 -3.60 0.42
C GLY A 173 -15.33 -3.95 0.55
N ILE A 174 -14.77 -3.76 1.75
CA ILE A 174 -13.40 -4.19 2.10
C ILE A 174 -13.43 -4.74 3.54
N TYR A 175 -13.04 -5.98 3.73
CA TYR A 175 -13.33 -6.67 5.00
C TYR A 175 -12.07 -6.76 5.86
N PRO A 176 -12.13 -6.40 7.16
CA PRO A 176 -11.00 -6.59 8.07
C PRO A 176 -10.79 -8.09 8.33
N ILE A 177 -9.53 -8.53 8.34
CA ILE A 177 -9.20 -9.90 8.74
C ILE A 177 -8.90 -10.05 10.25
N GLY A 178 -8.86 -8.94 10.99
CA GLY A 178 -8.54 -8.90 12.42
C GLY A 178 -7.12 -9.36 12.76
N GLY A 179 -6.85 -9.56 14.06
CA GLY A 179 -5.60 -10.15 14.58
C GLY A 179 -4.39 -9.20 14.61
N ASP A 180 -3.18 -9.77 14.59
CA ASP A 180 -1.93 -9.00 14.64
C ASP A 180 -1.71 -8.17 13.37
N PRO A 181 -0.87 -7.12 13.40
CA PRO A 181 -0.49 -6.39 12.19
C PRO A 181 0.04 -7.30 11.10
N VAL A 182 -0.32 -7.03 9.85
CA VAL A 182 0.28 -7.68 8.67
C VAL A 182 1.32 -6.79 7.99
N ILE A 183 1.35 -5.50 8.34
CA ILE A 183 2.28 -4.53 7.79
C ILE A 183 2.72 -3.51 8.86
N GLU A 184 3.94 -3.03 8.73
CA GLU A 184 4.46 -1.88 9.44
C GLU A 184 4.74 -0.76 8.44
N PHE A 185 4.01 0.34 8.60
CA PHE A 185 4.29 1.59 7.90
C PHE A 185 5.50 2.26 8.53
N ARG A 186 6.52 2.57 7.73
CA ARG A 186 7.72 3.24 8.23
C ARG A 186 7.74 4.67 7.72
N THR A 187 7.62 5.62 8.65
CA THR A 187 7.93 7.03 8.36
C THR A 187 9.43 7.20 8.38
N THR A 188 9.99 7.49 7.23
CA THR A 188 11.42 7.73 7.03
C THR A 188 11.69 9.22 6.79
N PRO A 189 12.96 9.67 6.83
CA PRO A 189 13.33 11.01 6.37
C PRO A 189 12.85 11.30 4.94
N ASP A 190 12.76 10.27 4.10
CA ASP A 190 12.44 10.35 2.67
C ASP A 190 10.94 10.12 2.36
N SER A 191 10.11 9.89 3.38
CA SER A 191 8.66 9.70 3.18
C SER A 191 8.00 10.96 2.62
N ALA A 192 7.07 10.77 1.67
CA ALA A 192 6.49 11.85 0.86
C ALA A 192 5.48 12.73 1.61
N HIS A 193 4.74 12.15 2.57
CA HIS A 193 3.66 12.85 3.29
C HIS A 193 4.04 13.27 4.70
N THR A 194 5.05 12.61 5.26
CA THR A 194 5.46 12.72 6.65
C THR A 194 6.96 12.64 6.71
N TYR A 195 7.57 13.29 7.67
CA TYR A 195 9.01 13.21 7.86
C TYR A 195 9.33 13.23 9.34
N MET A 196 10.55 12.81 9.62
CA MET A 196 11.12 12.80 10.95
C MET A 196 11.95 14.07 11.17
N ASP A 197 11.65 14.80 12.24
CA ASP A 197 12.38 15.97 12.72
C ASP A 197 12.87 15.67 14.13
N GLY A 198 14.14 15.23 14.23
CA GLY A 198 14.65 14.60 15.45
C GLY A 198 13.84 13.35 15.82
N ASP A 199 13.29 13.31 17.03
CA ASP A 199 12.45 12.18 17.50
C ASP A 199 10.94 12.43 17.32
N THR A 200 10.58 13.41 16.47
CA THR A 200 9.19 13.85 16.26
C THR A 200 8.68 13.56 14.86
N TYR A 201 7.41 13.19 14.81
CA TYR A 201 6.63 13.02 13.59
C TYR A 201 6.09 14.38 13.12
N ARG A 202 6.37 14.75 11.87
CA ARG A 202 5.84 15.96 11.22
C ARG A 202 5.12 15.59 9.92
N LYS A 203 4.05 16.31 9.61
CA LYS A 203 3.42 16.26 8.28
C LYS A 203 4.18 17.20 7.36
N ARG A 204 4.51 16.76 6.15
CA ARG A 204 5.04 17.67 5.11
C ARG A 204 3.87 18.54 4.63
N ASP A 205 4.04 19.86 4.65
CA ASP A 205 3.14 20.74 3.91
C ASP A 205 3.49 20.67 2.43
N TRP A 206 2.83 19.76 1.74
CA TRP A 206 3.04 19.49 0.33
C TRP A 206 2.57 20.63 -0.58
N ARG A 207 1.84 21.63 -0.07
CA ARG A 207 1.44 22.83 -0.84
C ARG A 207 2.57 23.85 -0.94
N HIS A 208 3.66 23.63 -0.19
CA HIS A 208 4.79 24.55 -0.08
C HIS A 208 6.15 23.92 -0.43
N VAL A 209 6.17 22.80 -1.17
CA VAL A 209 7.41 22.34 -1.81
C VAL A 209 7.73 23.34 -2.93
N ALA A 210 8.57 24.31 -2.60
CA ALA A 210 9.03 25.34 -3.51
C ALA A 210 9.80 24.68 -4.67
N ALA A 211 9.54 25.20 -5.88
CA ALA A 211 10.32 24.95 -7.09
C ALA A 211 11.78 25.38 -6.94
#